data_AF-A0A9W6TFT1-F1
#
_entry.id   AF-A0A9W6TFT1-F1
#
_cell.length_a   1.000
_cell.length_b   1.000
_cell.length_c   1.000
_cell.angle_alpha   90.00
_cell.angle_beta   90.00
_cell.angle_gamma   90.00
#
_symmetry.space_group_name_H-M   'P 1'
#
loop_
_entity.id
_entity.type
_entity.pdbx_description
1 polymer ?
#
loop_
_entity_poly.entity_id
_entity_poly.type
_entity_poly.pdbx_seq_one_letter_code
_entity_poly.pdbx_strand_id
1 'polypeptide(L)'
;MIVLHMLSELSAWQMKRMQKAEEFTGKRELELMQLEEPFSMEICPEFFAISHQLLVSVLGRWISSAQQSAITDLQHECKEEEKEGDNFLNGNRVAQDFYDALTSSLGEIRVGNGHSPNGIKTGSQQISGGYESYSKFSPDGLCVAVLEIITSNLRRLVLSRIDPVEIGITPALVQSEDDLLSAPPALNPTVASLEQLISLGTKRSDTFFSVSLKAAAAMEVGTEVFYPSAHQRTKVLASRMGKGATLEVQVRWPVQERDQEDPRYERLILMLQFECIKLGIRHSIRGSWYFFMHLVVEVPTTRDTEEVLTQHFAPCIQRAGFSSWQVAAGAQELSINLQRHLHWNRVEKMSQDSGAGWIRVYPADVAAYEEVLTDVEGFLTDHGKYNMTMGRP
;
A
#
# COMPACT_ATOMS: atom_id res chain seq x y z
N MET A 1 -16.59 -1.95 -25.25
CA MET A 1 -15.88 -0.66 -25.35
C MET A 1 -14.90 -0.47 -24.21
N ILE A 2 -15.33 -0.43 -22.93
CA ILE A 2 -14.43 -0.19 -21.78
C ILE A 2 -13.35 -1.26 -21.61
N VAL A 3 -13.67 -2.55 -21.74
CA VAL A 3 -12.66 -3.63 -21.70
C VAL A 3 -11.63 -3.49 -22.82
N LEU A 4 -12.07 -3.11 -24.03
CA LEU A 4 -11.17 -2.85 -25.17
C LEU A 4 -10.30 -1.60 -24.94
N HIS A 5 -10.82 -0.58 -24.24
CA HIS A 5 -10.04 0.58 -23.83
C HIS A 5 -9.06 0.27 -22.69
N MET A 6 -9.45 -0.54 -21.71
CA MET A 6 -8.54 -1.05 -20.69
C MET A 6 -7.43 -1.86 -21.36
N LEU A 7 -7.77 -2.76 -22.28
CA LEU A 7 -6.79 -3.52 -23.03
C LEU A 7 -5.92 -2.64 -23.94
N SER A 8 -6.46 -1.58 -24.54
CA SER A 8 -5.68 -0.64 -25.35
C SER A 8 -4.70 0.16 -24.49
N GLU A 9 -5.14 0.68 -23.35
CA GLU A 9 -4.30 1.41 -22.40
C GLU A 9 -3.26 0.48 -21.73
N LEU A 10 -3.64 -0.74 -21.39
CA LEU A 10 -2.71 -1.78 -20.92
C LEU A 10 -1.69 -2.13 -22.00
N SER A 11 -2.09 -2.25 -23.27
CA SER A 11 -1.18 -2.50 -24.38
C SER A 11 -0.25 -1.31 -24.67
N ALA A 12 -0.75 -0.08 -24.55
CA ALA A 12 0.03 1.15 -24.70
C ALA A 12 1.03 1.31 -23.54
N TRP A 13 0.61 1.00 -22.31
CA TRP A 13 1.49 0.92 -21.14
C TRP A 13 2.57 -0.14 -21.32
N GLN A 14 2.20 -1.34 -21.79
CA GLN A 14 3.15 -2.41 -22.10
C GLN A 14 4.15 -1.97 -23.18
N MET A 15 3.70 -1.31 -24.25
CA MET A 15 4.56 -0.79 -25.31
C MET A 15 5.51 0.33 -24.83
N LYS A 16 5.01 1.33 -24.10
CA LYS A 16 5.84 2.41 -23.53
C LYS A 16 6.91 1.87 -22.56
N ARG A 17 6.56 0.83 -21.78
CA ARG A 17 7.51 0.18 -20.86
C ARG A 17 8.54 -0.69 -21.60
N MET A 18 8.18 -1.26 -22.75
CA MET A 18 9.12 -1.96 -23.63
C MET A 18 10.10 -0.99 -24.31
N GLN A 19 9.63 0.16 -24.79
CA GLN A 19 10.48 1.20 -25.38
C GLN A 19 11.49 1.75 -24.36
N LYS A 20 11.07 1.98 -23.11
CA LYS A 20 12.01 2.35 -22.02
C LYS A 20 13.08 1.27 -21.78
N ALA A 21 12.75 -0.02 -21.86
CA ALA A 21 13.77 -1.06 -21.67
C ALA A 21 14.85 -1.07 -22.78
N GLU A 22 14.56 -0.52 -23.97
CA GLU A 22 15.52 -0.38 -25.06
C GLU A 22 16.33 0.93 -24.99
N GLU A 23 15.79 2.02 -24.43
CA GLU A 23 16.50 3.30 -24.25
C GLU A 23 17.46 3.32 -23.06
N PHE A 24 17.36 2.38 -22.12
CA PHE A 24 18.12 2.36 -20.85
C PHE A 24 19.53 1.72 -20.93
N THR A 25 20.24 1.88 -22.05
CA THR A 25 21.69 1.59 -22.12
C THR A 25 22.57 2.80 -21.76
N GLY A 26 22.03 3.90 -21.23
CA GLY A 26 22.83 5.08 -20.92
C GLY A 26 22.20 6.04 -19.92
N LYS A 27 22.85 6.15 -18.75
CA LYS A 27 22.77 7.22 -17.74
C LYS A 27 21.85 8.42 -18.06
N ARG A 28 20.69 8.47 -17.41
CA ARG A 28 20.08 9.66 -16.76
C ARG A 28 18.74 9.28 -16.11
N GLU A 29 18.78 8.86 -14.86
CA GLU A 29 17.59 8.54 -14.06
C GLU A 29 16.87 9.80 -13.52
N LEU A 30 17.55 10.95 -13.52
CA LEU A 30 17.09 12.18 -12.84
C LEU A 30 16.15 13.07 -13.69
N GLU A 31 16.08 12.90 -15.01
CA GLU A 31 15.20 13.71 -15.88
C GLU A 31 13.80 13.07 -16.08
N LEU A 32 13.54 11.87 -15.53
CA LEU A 32 12.27 11.15 -15.68
C LEU A 32 11.26 11.36 -14.53
N MET A 33 11.54 12.25 -13.58
CA MET A 33 10.62 12.59 -12.49
C MET A 33 9.54 13.63 -12.88
N GLN A 34 9.50 14.10 -14.13
CA GLN A 34 8.33 14.83 -14.63
C GLN A 34 7.24 13.84 -15.04
N LEU A 35 6.20 13.80 -14.21
CA LEU A 35 4.95 13.06 -14.37
C LEU A 35 4.45 12.98 -15.83
N GLU A 36 4.66 11.85 -16.51
CA GLU A 36 3.63 11.36 -17.43
C GLU A 36 2.68 10.51 -16.57
N GLU A 37 1.53 11.07 -16.17
CA GLU A 37 0.40 10.29 -15.67
C GLU A 37 0.07 9.24 -16.74
N PRO A 38 0.34 7.94 -16.50
CA PRO A 38 -0.24 6.96 -17.37
C PRO A 38 -1.73 6.90 -17.04
N PHE A 39 -2.54 6.58 -18.06
CA PHE A 39 -3.98 6.28 -17.98
C PHE A 39 -4.90 7.52 -18.05
N SER A 40 -5.04 8.05 -19.27
CA SER A 40 -6.15 8.95 -19.65
C SER A 40 -7.45 8.17 -19.84
N MET A 41 -7.81 7.34 -18.85
CA MET A 41 -9.09 6.65 -18.88
C MET A 41 -10.18 7.57 -18.35
N GLU A 42 -11.30 7.62 -19.08
CA GLU A 42 -12.51 8.31 -18.64
C GLU A 42 -13.00 7.68 -17.34
N ILE A 43 -13.27 8.53 -16.36
CA ILE A 43 -13.76 8.10 -15.05
C ILE A 43 -15.27 7.85 -15.20
N CYS A 44 -15.68 6.59 -15.16
CA CYS A 44 -17.08 6.19 -15.18
C CYS A 44 -17.38 5.06 -14.19
N PRO A 45 -18.65 4.93 -13.72
CA PRO A 45 -19.07 3.84 -12.82
C PRO A 45 -18.69 2.44 -13.33
N GLU A 46 -18.84 2.23 -14.63
CA GLU A 46 -18.61 0.94 -15.28
C GLU A 46 -17.13 0.54 -15.23
N PHE A 47 -16.20 1.50 -15.22
CA PHE A 47 -14.77 1.21 -15.10
C PHE A 47 -14.44 0.50 -13.78
N PHE A 48 -14.93 1.02 -12.65
CA PHE A 48 -14.67 0.42 -11.34
C PHE A 48 -15.35 -0.94 -11.22
N ALA A 49 -16.58 -1.09 -11.73
CA ALA A 49 -17.29 -2.37 -11.74
C ALA A 49 -16.57 -3.44 -12.57
N ILE A 50 -16.11 -3.10 -13.78
CA ILE A 50 -15.38 -4.01 -14.67
C ILE A 50 -14.02 -4.38 -14.06
N SER A 51 -13.31 -3.41 -13.49
CA SER A 51 -12.00 -3.66 -12.87
C SER A 51 -12.13 -4.57 -11.65
N HIS A 52 -13.15 -4.34 -10.82
CA HIS A 52 -13.49 -5.23 -9.70
C HIS A 52 -13.81 -6.65 -10.18
N GLN A 53 -14.69 -6.80 -11.17
CA GLN A 53 -15.03 -8.11 -11.74
C GLN A 53 -13.81 -8.82 -12.31
N LEU A 54 -12.92 -8.10 -13.00
CA LEU A 54 -11.70 -8.66 -13.56
C LEU A 54 -10.76 -9.17 -12.45
N LEU A 55 -10.51 -8.36 -11.41
CA LEU A 55 -9.66 -8.76 -10.29
C LEU A 55 -10.22 -9.99 -9.55
N VAL A 56 -11.53 -9.99 -9.26
CA VAL A 56 -12.20 -11.12 -8.61
C VAL A 56 -12.22 -12.37 -9.51
N SER A 57 -12.35 -12.21 -10.83
CA SER A 57 -12.33 -13.35 -11.76
C SER A 57 -10.94 -13.95 -11.92
N VAL A 58 -9.89 -13.12 -11.98
CA VAL A 58 -8.50 -13.61 -12.10
C VAL A 58 -8.06 -14.28 -10.80
N LEU A 59 -8.33 -13.67 -9.64
CA LEU A 59 -7.80 -14.13 -8.36
C LEU A 59 -8.83 -14.88 -7.50
N GLY A 60 -10.00 -15.20 -8.06
CA GLY A 60 -11.14 -15.75 -7.33
C GLY A 60 -10.81 -16.99 -6.49
N ARG A 61 -9.96 -17.88 -7.02
CA ARG A 61 -9.56 -19.10 -6.28
C ARG A 61 -8.81 -18.84 -4.97
N TRP A 62 -8.11 -17.71 -4.86
CA TRP A 62 -7.38 -17.32 -3.64
C TRP A 62 -8.20 -16.37 -2.76
N ILE A 63 -9.08 -15.57 -3.35
CA ILE A 63 -9.97 -14.67 -2.61
C ILE A 63 -11.01 -15.48 -1.81
N SER A 64 -11.56 -16.56 -2.38
CA SER A 64 -12.52 -17.43 -1.69
C SER A 64 -11.88 -18.33 -0.63
N SER A 65 -10.60 -18.71 -0.77
CA SER A 65 -9.88 -19.49 0.25
C SER A 65 -9.48 -18.65 1.46
N ALA A 66 -9.13 -17.37 1.26
CA ALA A 66 -8.84 -16.44 2.35
C ALA A 66 -10.06 -16.21 3.26
N GLN A 67 -11.28 -16.29 2.72
CA GLN A 67 -12.53 -16.29 3.49
C GLN A 67 -12.65 -17.52 4.39
N GLN A 68 -12.26 -18.71 3.91
CA GLN A 68 -12.35 -19.94 4.70
C GLN A 68 -11.29 -19.97 5.81
N SER A 69 -10.05 -19.55 5.56
CA SER A 69 -9.00 -19.54 6.61
C SER A 69 -9.30 -18.55 7.73
N ALA A 70 -9.79 -17.34 7.40
CA ALA A 70 -10.17 -16.34 8.41
C ALA A 70 -11.37 -16.77 9.28
N ILE A 71 -12.30 -17.54 8.71
CA ILE A 71 -13.43 -18.13 9.45
C ILE A 71 -12.96 -19.32 10.30
N THR A 72 -11.99 -20.11 9.82
CA THR A 72 -11.46 -21.27 10.54
C THR A 72 -10.64 -20.85 11.77
N ASP A 73 -9.90 -19.74 11.68
CA ASP A 73 -9.14 -19.18 12.81
C ASP A 73 -10.05 -18.57 13.89
N LEU A 74 -11.25 -18.10 13.52
CA LEU A 74 -12.27 -17.65 14.47
C LEU A 74 -13.13 -18.80 15.04
N GLN A 75 -13.20 -19.94 14.35
CA GLN A 75 -13.97 -21.10 14.80
C GLN A 75 -13.17 -22.07 15.69
N HIS A 76 -11.85 -21.94 15.78
CA HIS A 76 -11.04 -22.80 16.63
C HIS A 76 -11.13 -22.46 18.14
N GLU A 77 -11.92 -21.46 18.54
CA GLU A 77 -12.27 -21.18 19.95
C GLU A 77 -13.66 -21.69 20.39
N CYS A 78 -14.48 -22.28 19.51
CA CYS A 78 -15.78 -22.86 19.90
C CYS A 78 -15.96 -24.26 19.29
N LYS A 79 -15.89 -25.28 20.14
CA LYS A 79 -15.99 -26.70 19.78
C LYS A 79 -17.40 -27.17 19.39
N GLU A 80 -17.39 -28.14 18.47
CA GLU A 80 -18.16 -29.41 18.37
C GLU A 80 -19.64 -29.42 17.91
N GLU A 81 -19.87 -30.33 16.94
CA GLU A 81 -21.10 -31.01 16.50
C GLU A 81 -22.19 -30.22 15.72
N GLU A 82 -22.30 -30.45 14.40
CA GLU A 82 -23.27 -31.37 13.77
C GLU A 82 -23.21 -31.33 12.23
N LYS A 83 -23.76 -32.36 11.60
CA LYS A 83 -23.63 -32.79 10.20
C LYS A 83 -24.60 -32.09 9.21
N GLU A 84 -24.19 -32.22 7.94
CA GLU A 84 -24.99 -32.35 6.71
C GLU A 84 -25.56 -31.08 6.04
N GLY A 85 -25.19 -30.93 4.76
CA GLY A 85 -25.74 -29.92 3.85
C GLY A 85 -24.91 -29.71 2.58
N ASP A 86 -24.75 -30.78 1.79
CA ASP A 86 -24.12 -30.79 0.46
C ASP A 86 -24.90 -29.85 -0.50
N ASN A 87 -24.27 -28.75 -0.97
CA ASN A 87 -24.61 -28.05 -2.24
C ASN A 87 -23.81 -26.75 -2.58
N PHE A 88 -22.63 -26.49 -1.98
CA PHE A 88 -21.85 -25.26 -2.26
C PHE A 88 -20.73 -25.39 -3.31
N LEU A 89 -20.62 -26.50 -4.04
CA LEU A 89 -19.43 -26.77 -4.87
C LEU A 89 -19.49 -26.30 -6.34
N ASN A 90 -20.60 -25.73 -6.82
CA ASN A 90 -20.75 -25.42 -8.25
C ASN A 90 -20.33 -24.00 -8.69
N GLY A 91 -20.17 -23.05 -7.76
CA GLY A 91 -19.68 -21.70 -8.09
C GLY A 91 -18.15 -21.60 -8.22
N ASN A 92 -17.42 -22.53 -7.62
CA ASN A 92 -15.96 -22.46 -7.50
C ASN A 92 -15.20 -23.01 -8.71
N ARG A 93 -15.84 -23.84 -9.55
CA ARG A 93 -15.20 -24.42 -10.75
C ARG A 93 -14.95 -23.41 -11.87
N VAL A 94 -15.78 -22.36 -12.00
CA VAL A 94 -15.67 -21.39 -13.10
C VAL A 94 -14.50 -20.42 -12.89
N ALA A 95 -14.22 -20.02 -11.65
CA ALA A 95 -13.05 -19.19 -11.34
C ALA A 95 -11.72 -19.98 -11.46
N GLN A 96 -11.79 -21.30 -11.31
CA GLN A 96 -10.65 -22.21 -11.43
C GLN A 96 -10.09 -22.28 -12.86
N ASP A 97 -10.91 -21.98 -13.88
CA ASP A 97 -10.51 -22.01 -15.29
C ASP A 97 -9.85 -20.72 -15.78
N PHE A 98 -10.16 -19.54 -15.21
CA PHE A 98 -9.79 -18.27 -15.84
C PHE A 98 -8.30 -17.91 -15.66
N TYR A 99 -7.74 -18.08 -14.45
CA TYR A 99 -6.32 -17.81 -14.21
C TYR A 99 -5.43 -18.76 -15.03
N ASP A 100 -5.77 -20.04 -15.08
CA ASP A 100 -4.98 -21.06 -15.77
C ASP A 100 -5.12 -20.92 -17.29
N ALA A 101 -6.30 -20.52 -17.79
CA ALA A 101 -6.49 -20.14 -19.19
C ALA A 101 -5.66 -18.91 -19.58
N LEU A 102 -5.65 -17.86 -18.75
CA LEU A 102 -4.79 -16.68 -18.97
C LEU A 102 -3.31 -17.05 -18.93
N THR A 103 -2.90 -17.89 -17.99
CA THR A 103 -1.51 -18.37 -17.89
C THR A 103 -1.10 -19.11 -19.15
N SER A 104 -1.96 -19.98 -19.67
CA SER A 104 -1.71 -20.76 -20.89
C SER A 104 -1.65 -19.86 -22.12
N SER A 105 -2.63 -18.96 -22.30
CA SER A 105 -2.69 -18.03 -23.42
C SER A 105 -1.51 -17.04 -23.44
N LEU A 106 -1.15 -16.49 -22.29
CA LEU A 106 0.01 -15.59 -22.18
C LEU A 106 1.34 -16.35 -22.32
N GLY A 107 1.38 -17.64 -21.95
CA GLY A 107 2.49 -18.54 -22.21
C GLY A 107 2.74 -18.75 -23.71
N GLU A 108 1.68 -18.98 -24.49
CA GLU A 108 1.76 -19.13 -25.95
C GLU A 108 2.30 -17.87 -26.64
N ILE A 109 1.90 -16.68 -26.18
CA ILE A 109 2.40 -15.39 -26.70
C ILE A 109 3.91 -15.22 -26.45
N ARG A 110 4.42 -15.65 -25.29
CA ARG A 110 5.87 -15.62 -25.01
C ARG A 110 6.66 -16.52 -25.95
N VAL A 111 6.13 -17.69 -26.27
CA VAL A 111 6.77 -18.65 -27.19
C VAL A 111 6.72 -18.13 -28.64
N GLY A 112 5.63 -17.45 -29.02
CA GLY A 112 5.47 -16.82 -30.33
C GLY A 112 6.45 -15.67 -30.60
N ASN A 113 6.75 -14.85 -29.59
CA ASN A 113 7.74 -13.76 -29.71
C ASN A 113 9.21 -14.22 -29.56
N GLY A 114 9.47 -15.49 -29.24
CA GLY A 114 10.80 -16.05 -29.04
C GLY A 114 11.50 -16.59 -30.31
N HIS A 115 10.86 -16.49 -31.48
CA HIS A 115 11.43 -16.99 -32.74
C HIS A 115 12.34 -15.95 -33.42
N SER A 116 13.57 -15.83 -32.93
CA SER A 116 14.69 -15.34 -33.75
C SER A 116 15.39 -16.54 -34.38
N PRO A 117 15.45 -16.66 -35.72
CA PRO A 117 16.16 -17.74 -36.38
C PRO A 117 17.64 -17.37 -36.48
N ASN A 118 18.46 -17.83 -35.53
CA ASN A 118 19.80 -18.38 -35.78
C ASN A 118 20.53 -18.63 -34.46
N GLY A 119 21.03 -19.85 -34.30
CA GLY A 119 21.68 -20.29 -33.07
C GLY A 119 23.06 -19.69 -32.86
N ILE A 120 23.45 -19.63 -31.59
CA ILE A 120 24.73 -20.11 -31.04
C ILE A 120 24.47 -20.41 -29.56
N LYS A 121 24.79 -21.64 -29.14
CA LYS A 121 24.90 -22.02 -27.73
C LYS A 121 26.20 -21.45 -27.18
N THR A 122 26.17 -20.68 -26.09
CA THR A 122 27.30 -20.57 -25.15
C THR A 122 26.87 -19.92 -23.83
N GLY A 123 27.25 -20.56 -22.71
CA GLY A 123 27.71 -19.84 -21.52
C GLY A 123 26.71 -19.63 -20.39
N SER A 124 26.80 -20.48 -19.38
CA SER A 124 26.34 -20.18 -18.01
C SER A 124 27.00 -18.90 -17.50
N GLN A 125 26.22 -17.89 -17.15
CA GLN A 125 26.64 -16.82 -16.25
C GLN A 125 25.45 -16.40 -15.39
N GLN A 126 25.42 -16.97 -14.17
CA GLN A 126 24.73 -16.37 -13.04
C GLN A 126 25.37 -15.00 -12.80
N ILE A 127 24.61 -13.94 -13.02
CA ILE A 127 24.92 -12.62 -12.47
C ILE A 127 23.73 -12.25 -11.60
N SER A 128 23.95 -12.34 -10.29
CA SER A 128 23.08 -11.85 -9.24
C SER A 128 22.94 -10.33 -9.37
N GLY A 129 21.81 -9.86 -9.87
CA GLY A 129 21.42 -8.46 -9.92
C GLY A 129 19.92 -8.37 -9.64
N GLY A 130 19.57 -7.98 -8.41
CA GLY A 130 18.20 -7.95 -7.91
C GLY A 130 17.37 -6.83 -8.52
N TYR A 131 16.70 -7.11 -9.63
CA TYR A 131 15.39 -6.56 -9.96
C TYR A 131 14.67 -7.70 -10.68
N GLU A 132 13.84 -8.44 -9.94
CA GLU A 132 13.06 -9.53 -10.52
C GLU A 132 12.19 -8.96 -11.63
N SER A 133 12.57 -9.33 -12.84
CA SER A 133 11.84 -9.05 -14.06
C SER A 133 10.48 -9.72 -13.94
N TYR A 134 9.49 -8.98 -13.43
CA TYR A 134 8.09 -9.34 -13.48
C TYR A 134 7.80 -9.88 -14.86
N SER A 135 7.29 -11.10 -14.90
CA SER A 135 7.02 -11.74 -16.17
C SER A 135 5.88 -10.96 -16.84
N LYS A 136 6.25 -10.10 -17.79
CA LYS A 136 5.46 -8.98 -18.38
C LYS A 136 4.10 -9.41 -18.97
N PHE A 137 3.86 -10.72 -19.04
CA PHE A 137 2.65 -11.38 -19.52
C PHE A 137 2.26 -12.49 -18.55
N SER A 138 1.80 -12.13 -17.35
CA SER A 138 1.24 -13.06 -16.36
C SER A 138 -0.09 -12.53 -15.84
N PRO A 139 -0.98 -13.40 -15.35
CA PRO A 139 -2.22 -12.94 -14.73
C PRO A 139 -1.96 -11.99 -13.56
N ASP A 140 -0.91 -12.22 -12.77
CA ASP A 140 -0.50 -11.33 -11.67
C ASP A 140 -0.06 -9.96 -12.19
N GLY A 141 0.67 -9.94 -13.31
CA GLY A 141 1.05 -8.70 -14.00
C GLY A 141 -0.15 -7.92 -14.52
N LEU A 142 -1.20 -8.61 -14.99
CA LEU A 142 -2.47 -8.00 -15.37
C LEU A 142 -3.17 -7.38 -14.15
N CYS A 143 -3.25 -8.11 -13.03
CA CYS A 143 -3.81 -7.58 -11.78
C CYS A 143 -3.06 -6.34 -11.29
N VAL A 144 -1.72 -6.37 -11.30
CA VAL A 144 -0.87 -5.22 -10.94
C VAL A 144 -1.20 -4.02 -11.82
N ALA A 145 -1.28 -4.19 -13.14
CA ALA A 145 -1.55 -3.09 -14.06
C ALA A 145 -2.96 -2.51 -13.87
N VAL A 146 -3.97 -3.36 -13.64
CA VAL A 146 -5.34 -2.93 -13.32
C VAL A 146 -5.36 -2.11 -12.01
N LEU A 147 -4.64 -2.57 -10.99
CA LEU A 147 -4.53 -1.84 -9.71
C LEU A 147 -3.80 -0.51 -9.86
N GLU A 148 -2.80 -0.41 -10.73
CA GLU A 148 -2.14 0.88 -11.07
C GLU A 148 -3.10 1.85 -11.75
N ILE A 149 -3.93 1.36 -12.68
CA ILE A 149 -4.99 2.17 -13.31
C ILE A 149 -6.01 2.63 -12.27
N ILE A 150 -6.49 1.73 -11.40
CA ILE A 150 -7.41 2.08 -10.30
C ILE A 150 -6.78 3.15 -9.41
N THR A 151 -5.53 2.98 -9.00
CA THR A 151 -4.80 3.93 -8.15
C THR A 151 -4.72 5.32 -8.80
N SER A 152 -4.37 5.38 -10.09
CA SER A 152 -4.30 6.63 -10.86
C SER A 152 -5.67 7.32 -10.92
N ASN A 153 -6.73 6.57 -11.20
CA ASN A 153 -8.10 7.09 -11.21
C ASN A 153 -8.54 7.62 -9.85
N LEU A 154 -8.33 6.86 -8.78
CA LEU A 154 -8.63 7.29 -7.41
C LEU A 154 -7.87 8.57 -7.05
N ARG A 155 -6.58 8.67 -7.43
CA ARG A 155 -5.79 9.88 -7.21
C ARG A 155 -6.39 11.09 -7.91
N ARG A 156 -6.74 10.95 -9.20
CA ARG A 156 -7.39 12.02 -9.97
C ARG A 156 -8.71 12.44 -9.34
N LEU A 157 -9.50 11.50 -8.81
CA LEU A 157 -10.73 11.82 -8.10
C LEU A 157 -10.52 12.64 -6.84
N VAL A 158 -9.58 12.22 -5.98
CA VAL A 158 -9.22 12.94 -4.76
C VAL A 158 -8.74 14.36 -5.08
N LEU A 159 -7.86 14.50 -6.08
CA LEU A 159 -7.33 15.81 -6.49
C LEU A 159 -8.40 16.71 -7.13
N SER A 160 -9.33 16.13 -7.89
CA SER A 160 -10.39 16.88 -8.60
C SER A 160 -11.56 17.27 -7.69
N ARG A 161 -11.65 16.69 -6.49
CA ARG A 161 -12.75 16.90 -5.53
C ARG A 161 -14.15 16.63 -6.11
N ILE A 162 -14.25 15.72 -7.07
CA ILE A 162 -15.51 15.26 -7.64
C ILE A 162 -16.21 14.37 -6.60
N ASP A 163 -17.53 14.50 -6.47
CA ASP A 163 -18.30 13.65 -5.54
C ASP A 163 -18.21 12.18 -5.99
N PRO A 164 -17.71 11.26 -5.14
CA PRO A 164 -17.64 9.84 -5.46
C PRO A 164 -18.99 9.24 -5.91
N VAL A 165 -20.11 9.79 -5.44
CA VAL A 165 -21.46 9.31 -5.80
C VAL A 165 -21.78 9.56 -7.28
N GLU A 166 -21.33 10.67 -7.85
CA GLU A 166 -21.58 11.06 -9.26
C GLU A 166 -20.94 10.09 -10.27
N ILE A 167 -19.94 9.35 -9.82
CA ILE A 167 -19.15 8.39 -10.61
C ILE A 167 -19.40 6.94 -10.18
N GLY A 168 -20.46 6.71 -9.39
CA GLY A 168 -20.90 5.37 -9.00
C GLY A 168 -20.09 4.71 -7.89
N ILE A 169 -19.19 5.45 -7.21
CA ILE A 169 -18.56 4.97 -5.98
C ILE A 169 -19.47 5.37 -4.82
N THR A 170 -20.27 4.43 -4.33
CA THR A 170 -21.06 4.66 -3.12
C THR A 170 -20.12 4.65 -1.91
N PRO A 171 -19.93 5.78 -1.20
CA PRO A 171 -19.15 5.81 0.02
C PRO A 171 -19.82 4.98 1.11
N ALA A 172 -19.06 4.61 2.14
CA ALA A 172 -19.64 3.92 3.29
C ALA A 172 -20.67 4.83 4.00
N LEU A 173 -21.97 4.48 3.87
CA LEU A 173 -23.07 5.22 4.49
C LEU A 173 -23.05 4.99 6.01
N VAL A 174 -22.91 6.06 6.79
CA VAL A 174 -23.22 6.04 8.23
C VAL A 174 -24.68 6.46 8.38
N GLN A 175 -25.53 5.52 8.75
CA GLN A 175 -26.89 5.81 9.19
C GLN A 175 -26.81 6.16 10.69
N SER A 176 -26.79 7.45 11.02
CA SER A 176 -26.85 8.01 12.39
C SER A 176 -25.52 8.20 13.15
N GLU A 177 -25.44 9.31 13.88
CA GLU A 177 -24.38 9.64 14.84
C GLU A 177 -24.39 8.74 16.09
N ASP A 178 -25.43 7.94 16.30
CA ASP A 178 -25.55 6.97 17.42
C ASP A 178 -24.93 5.59 17.11
N ASP A 179 -24.41 5.39 15.90
CA ASP A 179 -23.72 4.16 15.46
C ASP A 179 -22.26 4.07 16.00
N LEU A 180 -22.03 4.67 17.17
CA LEU A 180 -20.73 4.86 17.84
C LEU A 180 -20.15 3.55 18.38
N LEU A 181 -20.98 2.51 18.52
CA LEU A 181 -20.60 1.20 19.05
C LEU A 181 -20.70 0.08 18.00
N SER A 182 -21.09 0.40 16.77
CA SER A 182 -21.36 -0.59 15.72
C SER A 182 -20.15 -0.78 14.81
N ALA A 183 -20.06 -2.01 14.28
CA ALA A 183 -19.06 -2.51 13.34
C ALA A 183 -18.76 -1.50 12.20
N PRO A 184 -17.54 -1.51 11.62
CA PRO A 184 -17.21 -0.66 10.48
C PRO A 184 -18.33 -0.75 9.42
N PRO A 185 -18.76 0.38 8.83
CA PRO A 185 -19.85 0.39 7.87
C PRO A 185 -19.55 -0.60 6.74
N ALA A 186 -20.59 -1.27 6.22
CA ALA A 186 -20.45 -2.27 5.16
C ALA A 186 -19.61 -1.70 4.01
N LEU A 187 -18.43 -2.30 3.83
CA LEU A 187 -17.43 -1.82 2.88
C LEU A 187 -18.00 -1.90 1.47
N ASN A 188 -17.79 -0.85 0.66
CA ASN A 188 -18.03 -0.91 -0.78
C ASN A 188 -17.37 -2.19 -1.35
N PRO A 189 -17.99 -2.92 -2.30
CA PRO A 189 -17.43 -4.16 -2.83
C PRO A 189 -15.99 -4.01 -3.33
N THR A 190 -15.65 -2.84 -3.88
CA THR A 190 -14.27 -2.51 -4.29
C THR A 190 -13.32 -2.47 -3.10
N VAL A 191 -13.73 -1.87 -1.99
CA VAL A 191 -12.94 -1.78 -0.75
C VAL A 191 -12.76 -3.17 -0.14
N ALA A 192 -13.83 -3.97 -0.06
CA ALA A 192 -13.76 -5.35 0.42
C ALA A 192 -12.79 -6.21 -0.41
N SER A 193 -12.86 -6.11 -1.74
CA SER A 193 -11.95 -6.83 -2.63
C SER A 193 -10.51 -6.34 -2.51
N LEU A 194 -10.26 -5.04 -2.33
CA LEU A 194 -8.92 -4.52 -2.06
C LEU A 194 -8.37 -5.06 -0.73
N GLU A 195 -9.17 -5.10 0.33
CA GLU A 195 -8.77 -5.73 1.61
C GLU A 195 -8.36 -7.20 1.43
N GLN A 196 -9.16 -7.96 0.67
CA GLN A 196 -8.88 -9.35 0.36
C GLN A 196 -7.60 -9.51 -0.47
N LEU A 197 -7.36 -8.65 -1.45
CA LEU A 197 -6.13 -8.68 -2.23
C LEU A 197 -4.90 -8.36 -1.38
N ILE A 198 -5.05 -7.48 -0.38
CA ILE A 198 -3.94 -7.14 0.51
C ILE A 198 -3.58 -8.34 1.40
N SER A 199 -4.55 -9.09 1.90
CA SER A 199 -4.27 -10.27 2.75
C SER A 199 -3.58 -11.43 1.99
N LEU A 200 -3.53 -11.41 0.66
CA LEU A 200 -2.85 -12.44 -0.15
C LEU A 200 -1.32 -12.41 -0.09
N GLY A 201 -0.70 -11.33 0.40
CA GLY A 201 0.76 -11.22 0.39
C GLY A 201 1.30 -10.11 1.27
N THR A 202 1.42 -10.38 2.57
CA THR A 202 1.97 -9.42 3.54
C THR A 202 3.51 -9.39 3.52
N LYS A 203 4.15 -10.49 3.14
CA LYS A 203 5.62 -10.63 3.11
C LYS A 203 6.14 -10.70 1.68
N ARG A 204 7.37 -10.22 1.48
CA ARG A 204 8.04 -10.19 0.16
C ARG A 204 8.23 -11.59 -0.46
N SER A 205 8.26 -12.63 0.36
CA SER A 205 8.32 -14.03 -0.07
C SER A 205 7.00 -14.55 -0.67
N ASP A 206 5.90 -13.84 -0.48
CA ASP A 206 4.58 -14.32 -0.85
C ASP A 206 4.36 -14.17 -2.35
N THR A 207 3.72 -15.18 -2.97
CA THR A 207 3.51 -15.24 -4.42
C THR A 207 2.77 -14.01 -4.95
N PHE A 208 1.80 -13.49 -4.20
CA PHE A 208 0.98 -12.34 -4.58
C PHE A 208 1.43 -11.03 -3.94
N PHE A 209 2.65 -10.95 -3.39
CA PHE A 209 3.14 -9.75 -2.71
C PHE A 209 2.98 -8.48 -3.57
N SER A 210 3.31 -8.54 -4.87
CA SER A 210 3.23 -7.36 -5.74
C SER A 210 1.79 -6.93 -6.03
N VAL A 211 0.85 -7.88 -6.10
CA VAL A 211 -0.59 -7.58 -6.21
C VAL A 211 -1.08 -6.95 -4.91
N SER A 212 -0.74 -7.55 -3.77
CA SER A 212 -1.08 -7.04 -2.44
C SER A 212 -0.55 -5.63 -2.20
N LEU A 213 0.71 -5.36 -2.57
CA LEU A 213 1.35 -4.05 -2.47
C LEU A 213 0.61 -2.99 -3.29
N LYS A 214 0.18 -3.32 -4.51
CA LYS A 214 -0.56 -2.41 -5.39
C LYS A 214 -2.01 -2.21 -4.93
N ALA A 215 -2.63 -3.23 -4.34
CA ALA A 215 -3.93 -3.12 -3.70
C ALA A 215 -3.87 -2.22 -2.45
N ALA A 216 -2.80 -2.32 -1.65
CA ALA A 216 -2.57 -1.43 -0.52
C ALA A 216 -2.40 0.03 -0.95
N ALA A 217 -1.65 0.28 -2.04
CA ALA A 217 -1.52 1.62 -2.61
C ALA A 217 -2.86 2.18 -3.11
N ALA A 218 -3.67 1.37 -3.81
CA ALA A 218 -5.00 1.77 -4.26
C ALA A 218 -5.94 2.09 -3.07
N MET A 219 -5.89 1.29 -2.01
CA MET A 219 -6.64 1.51 -0.77
C MET A 219 -6.23 2.82 -0.11
N GLU A 220 -4.92 3.06 0.05
CA GLU A 220 -4.38 4.28 0.68
C GLU A 220 -4.84 5.53 -0.08
N VAL A 221 -4.60 5.58 -1.40
CA VAL A 221 -4.99 6.71 -2.25
C VAL A 221 -6.52 6.90 -2.29
N GLY A 222 -7.30 5.82 -2.29
CA GLY A 222 -8.76 5.88 -2.32
C GLY A 222 -9.40 6.20 -0.97
N THR A 223 -8.64 6.26 0.12
CA THR A 223 -9.19 6.40 1.49
C THR A 223 -10.16 7.58 1.61
N GLU A 224 -9.86 8.73 1.00
CA GLU A 224 -10.73 9.92 1.05
C GLU A 224 -12.03 9.75 0.24
N VAL A 225 -11.98 8.98 -0.84
CA VAL A 225 -13.13 8.66 -1.68
C VAL A 225 -14.05 7.65 -0.97
N PHE A 226 -13.45 6.66 -0.31
CA PHE A 226 -14.19 5.60 0.38
C PHE A 226 -14.78 6.07 1.72
N TYR A 227 -14.07 6.96 2.41
CA TYR A 227 -14.43 7.50 3.73
C TYR A 227 -14.27 9.02 3.73
N PRO A 228 -15.31 9.77 3.35
CA PRO A 228 -15.23 11.22 3.21
C PRO A 228 -14.92 11.97 4.51
N SER A 229 -15.34 11.42 5.67
CA SER A 229 -15.14 12.09 6.95
C SER A 229 -13.82 11.71 7.63
N ALA A 230 -13.15 12.69 8.24
CA ALA A 230 -11.92 12.44 8.99
C ALA A 230 -12.12 11.48 10.17
N HIS A 231 -13.30 11.54 10.79
CA HIS A 231 -13.68 10.62 11.86
C HIS A 231 -13.79 9.17 11.35
N GLN A 232 -14.46 8.95 10.21
CA GLN A 232 -14.57 7.62 9.59
C GLN A 232 -13.18 7.07 9.24
N ARG A 233 -12.33 7.87 8.60
CA ARG A 233 -10.96 7.46 8.25
C ARG A 233 -10.17 7.06 9.49
N THR A 234 -10.28 7.83 10.56
CA THR A 234 -9.60 7.55 11.83
C THR A 234 -10.14 6.26 12.47
N LYS A 235 -11.47 6.06 12.50
CA LYS A 235 -12.11 4.84 13.03
C LYS A 235 -11.68 3.59 12.24
N VAL A 236 -11.66 3.67 10.92
CA VAL A 236 -11.22 2.58 10.03
C VAL A 236 -9.74 2.27 10.22
N LEU A 237 -8.89 3.29 10.31
CA LEU A 237 -7.47 3.13 10.59
C LEU A 237 -7.25 2.47 11.96
N ALA A 238 -7.92 2.97 13.01
CA ALA A 238 -7.79 2.48 14.38
C ALA A 238 -8.26 1.02 14.53
N SER A 239 -9.44 0.68 14.01
CA SER A 239 -9.96 -0.71 14.02
C SER A 239 -9.03 -1.74 13.37
N ARG A 240 -8.08 -1.29 12.53
CA ARG A 240 -7.13 -2.15 11.81
C ARG A 240 -5.74 -2.18 12.43
N MET A 241 -5.46 -1.39 13.46
CA MET A 241 -4.17 -1.41 14.14
C MET A 241 -4.01 -2.62 15.04
N GLY A 242 -5.09 -3.07 15.67
CA GLY A 242 -5.09 -4.17 16.61
C GLY A 242 -4.23 -3.91 17.86
N LYS A 243 -3.88 -5.00 18.55
CA LYS A 243 -3.06 -4.99 19.77
C LYS A 243 -1.60 -5.25 19.44
N GLY A 244 -0.72 -4.39 19.94
CA GLY A 244 0.71 -4.43 19.63
C GLY A 244 1.00 -4.00 18.19
N ALA A 245 1.93 -3.08 18.06
CA ALA A 245 2.34 -2.52 16.77
C ALA A 245 3.72 -1.91 16.88
N THR A 246 4.38 -1.70 15.75
CA THR A 246 5.56 -0.85 15.66
C THR A 246 5.15 0.50 15.09
N LEU A 247 5.46 1.59 15.79
CA LEU A 247 5.23 2.95 15.32
C LEU A 247 6.54 3.54 14.80
N GLU A 248 6.51 4.14 13.62
CA GLU A 248 7.61 4.93 13.07
C GLU A 248 7.13 6.36 12.87
N VAL A 249 7.69 7.30 13.63
CA VAL A 249 7.50 8.73 13.40
C VAL A 249 8.69 9.24 12.61
N GLN A 250 8.48 9.52 11.33
CA GLN A 250 9.47 10.04 10.42
C GLN A 250 9.24 11.54 10.20
N VAL A 251 10.29 12.35 10.30
CA VAL A 251 10.25 13.78 9.98
C VAL A 251 11.44 14.16 9.11
N ARG A 252 11.26 15.08 8.15
CA ARG A 252 12.40 15.72 7.48
C ARG A 252 13.26 16.42 8.53
N TRP A 253 14.59 16.39 8.38
CA TRP A 253 15.46 16.87 9.45
C TRP A 253 16.66 17.68 8.94
N PRO A 254 16.79 18.98 9.28
CA PRO A 254 15.77 19.82 9.95
C PRO A 254 14.57 20.10 9.03
N VAL A 255 13.40 20.39 9.61
CA VAL A 255 12.28 20.92 8.82
C VAL A 255 12.46 22.42 8.66
N GLN A 256 12.52 22.89 7.42
CA GLN A 256 12.58 24.30 7.08
C GLN A 256 11.31 24.71 6.32
N GLU A 257 10.65 25.75 6.81
CA GLU A 257 9.55 26.42 6.12
C GLU A 257 9.94 27.88 5.88
N ARG A 258 9.92 28.30 4.60
CA ARG A 258 10.22 29.70 4.20
C ARG A 258 11.52 30.25 4.82
N ASP A 259 12.60 29.46 4.72
CA ASP A 259 13.94 29.77 5.22
C ASP A 259 14.07 29.90 6.75
N GLN A 260 13.05 29.48 7.51
CA GLN A 260 13.11 29.34 8.97
C GLN A 260 12.93 27.89 9.38
N GLU A 261 13.63 27.47 10.43
CA GLU A 261 13.42 26.15 11.02
C GLU A 261 12.06 26.11 11.72
N ASP A 262 11.28 25.06 11.47
CA ASP A 262 10.04 24.79 12.20
C ASP A 262 10.34 23.87 13.41
N PRO A 263 10.42 24.42 14.63
CA PRO A 263 10.78 23.65 15.82
C PRO A 263 9.66 22.70 16.28
N ARG A 264 8.45 22.76 15.68
CA ARG A 264 7.33 21.88 16.05
C ARG A 264 7.66 20.41 15.82
N TYR A 265 8.38 20.09 14.74
CA TYR A 265 8.75 18.70 14.41
C TYR A 265 9.82 18.13 15.34
N GLU A 266 10.83 18.93 15.71
CA GLU A 266 11.82 18.54 16.73
C GLU A 266 11.14 18.29 18.08
N ARG A 267 10.30 19.27 18.49
CA ARG A 267 9.54 19.19 19.73
C ARG A 267 8.67 17.95 19.78
N LEU A 268 7.99 17.60 18.68
CA LEU A 268 7.17 16.40 18.58
C LEU A 268 7.99 15.14 18.91
N ILE A 269 9.13 14.95 18.25
CA ILE A 269 9.97 13.77 18.43
C ILE A 269 10.48 13.67 19.86
N LEU A 270 10.95 14.78 20.44
CA LEU A 270 11.41 14.83 21.83
C LEU A 270 10.28 14.53 22.83
N MET A 271 9.08 15.09 22.60
CA MET A 271 7.94 14.85 23.47
C MET A 271 7.47 13.39 23.42
N LEU A 272 7.41 12.80 22.22
CA LEU A 272 7.06 11.39 22.05
C LEU A 272 8.11 10.47 22.65
N GLN A 273 9.40 10.75 22.46
CA GLN A 273 10.49 10.01 23.09
C GLN A 273 10.35 10.04 24.63
N PHE A 274 10.14 11.22 25.20
CA PHE A 274 9.98 11.38 26.63
C PHE A 274 8.75 10.64 27.17
N GLU A 275 7.65 10.62 26.42
CA GLU A 275 6.46 9.85 26.77
C GLU A 275 6.73 8.34 26.73
N CYS A 276 7.48 7.85 25.74
CA CYS A 276 7.91 6.44 25.69
C CYS A 276 8.76 6.06 26.92
N ILE A 277 9.67 6.93 27.35
CA ILE A 277 10.49 6.73 28.56
C ILE A 277 9.61 6.58 29.79
N LYS A 278 8.61 7.47 29.98
CA LYS A 278 7.69 7.39 31.13
C LYS A 278 6.89 6.09 31.16
N LEU A 279 6.47 5.63 29.99
CA LEU A 279 5.68 4.40 29.86
C LEU A 279 6.53 3.14 29.94
N GLY A 280 7.86 3.26 29.99
CA GLY A 280 8.78 2.13 29.94
C GLY A 280 8.73 1.39 28.60
N ILE A 281 8.33 2.07 27.53
CA ILE A 281 8.18 1.49 26.21
C ILE A 281 9.50 1.57 25.45
N ARG A 282 9.86 0.48 24.78
CA ARG A 282 11.06 0.40 23.95
C ARG A 282 10.95 1.36 22.77
N HIS A 283 11.98 2.18 22.58
CA HIS A 283 12.05 3.16 21.50
C HIS A 283 13.50 3.39 21.05
N SER A 284 13.68 3.84 19.81
CA SER A 284 14.98 4.20 19.24
C SER A 284 14.84 5.42 18.34
N ILE A 285 15.81 6.34 18.41
CA ILE A 285 15.95 7.43 17.46
C ILE A 285 17.06 7.10 16.47
N ARG A 286 16.78 7.28 15.18
CA ARG A 286 17.74 7.15 14.07
C ARG A 286 17.56 8.31 13.12
N GLY A 287 18.63 8.88 12.59
CA GLY A 287 18.50 9.95 11.63
C GLY A 287 19.82 10.42 11.05
N SER A 288 19.72 11.19 9.98
CA SER A 288 20.82 11.91 9.37
C SER A 288 20.43 13.37 9.21
N TRP A 289 21.36 14.26 9.52
CA TRP A 289 21.19 15.69 9.29
C TRP A 289 21.01 15.98 7.78
N TYR A 290 20.18 16.97 7.45
CA TYR A 290 19.69 17.28 6.10
C TYR A 290 19.00 16.13 5.35
N PHE A 291 18.41 15.18 6.08
CA PHE A 291 17.68 14.07 5.49
C PHE A 291 16.41 13.77 6.28
N PHE A 292 16.44 12.78 7.16
CA PHE A 292 15.30 12.40 7.99
C PHE A 292 15.75 12.02 9.39
N MET A 293 14.86 12.26 10.34
CA MET A 293 14.90 11.73 11.69
C MET A 293 13.69 10.81 11.89
N HIS A 294 13.92 9.67 12.51
CA HIS A 294 12.98 8.59 12.75
C HIS A 294 12.96 8.28 14.25
N LEU A 295 11.78 8.24 14.84
CA LEU A 295 11.53 7.66 16.15
C LEU A 295 10.75 6.36 15.94
N VAL A 296 11.37 5.23 16.26
CA VAL A 296 10.74 3.90 16.20
C VAL A 296 10.34 3.49 17.61
N VAL A 297 9.09 3.06 17.80
CA VAL A 297 8.49 2.72 19.10
C VAL A 297 7.79 1.37 19.03
N GLU A 298 7.98 0.52 20.03
CA GLU A 298 7.31 -0.77 20.15
C GLU A 298 6.09 -0.66 21.06
N VAL A 299 4.88 -0.72 20.51
CA VAL A 299 3.66 -0.81 21.32
C VAL A 299 3.53 -2.24 21.85
N PRO A 300 3.44 -2.46 23.18
CA PRO A 300 3.31 -3.80 23.74
C PRO A 300 2.04 -4.51 23.25
N THR A 301 2.12 -5.82 23.01
CA THR A 301 0.99 -6.66 22.59
C THR A 301 -0.16 -6.74 23.60
N THR A 302 0.10 -6.33 24.84
CA THR A 302 -0.92 -6.24 25.91
C THR A 302 -1.80 -5.00 25.81
N ARG A 303 -1.41 -4.01 25.00
CA ARG A 303 -2.11 -2.73 24.86
C ARG A 303 -2.74 -2.60 23.49
N ASP A 304 -3.87 -1.90 23.46
CA ASP A 304 -4.46 -1.48 22.20
C ASP A 304 -3.65 -0.32 21.60
N THR A 305 -3.35 -0.41 20.31
CA THR A 305 -2.57 0.61 19.61
C THR A 305 -3.34 1.92 19.51
N GLU A 306 -4.66 1.88 19.32
CA GLU A 306 -5.52 3.06 19.31
C GLU A 306 -5.49 3.77 20.67
N GLU A 307 -5.52 2.99 21.76
CA GLU A 307 -5.47 3.52 23.11
C GLU A 307 -4.15 4.28 23.36
N VAL A 308 -3.02 3.69 22.95
CA VAL A 308 -1.70 4.35 23.10
C VAL A 308 -1.63 5.62 22.26
N LEU A 309 -2.11 5.60 21.02
CA LEU A 309 -2.13 6.79 20.18
C LEU A 309 -3.02 7.89 20.76
N THR A 310 -4.20 7.52 21.26
CA THR A 310 -5.20 8.47 21.77
C THR A 310 -4.80 9.05 23.13
N GLN A 311 -4.41 8.21 24.08
CA GLN A 311 -4.14 8.64 25.45
C GLN A 311 -2.75 9.25 25.64
N HIS A 312 -1.74 8.78 24.89
CA HIS A 312 -0.35 9.18 25.11
C HIS A 312 0.22 10.03 23.98
N PHE A 313 -0.03 9.68 22.72
CA PHE A 313 0.60 10.39 21.59
C PHE A 313 -0.21 11.63 21.19
N ALA A 314 -1.54 11.59 21.20
CA ALA A 314 -2.38 12.73 20.86
C ALA A 314 -2.07 13.99 21.69
N PRO A 315 -1.90 13.90 23.03
CA PRO A 315 -1.50 15.07 23.83
C PRO A 315 -0.09 15.58 23.51
N CYS A 316 0.82 14.71 23.04
CA CYS A 316 2.15 15.13 22.61
C CYS A 316 2.08 15.88 21.27
N ILE A 317 1.29 15.37 20.33
CA ILE A 317 1.04 15.99 19.01
C ILE A 317 0.42 17.38 19.18
N GLN A 318 -0.60 17.50 20.03
CA GLN A 318 -1.25 18.78 20.32
C GLN A 318 -0.31 19.79 20.97
N ARG A 319 0.47 19.37 21.97
CA ARG A 319 1.44 20.25 22.65
C ARG A 319 2.63 20.63 21.75
N ALA A 320 2.94 19.80 20.75
CA ALA A 320 3.93 20.13 19.73
C ALA A 320 3.45 21.21 18.74
N GLY A 321 2.13 21.50 18.71
CA GLY A 321 1.53 22.53 17.86
C GLY A 321 0.82 21.99 16.62
N PHE A 322 0.49 20.71 16.59
CA PHE A 322 -0.29 20.08 15.52
C PHE A 322 -1.75 19.88 15.98
N SER A 323 -2.70 19.82 15.05
CA SER A 323 -4.14 19.80 15.38
C SER A 323 -4.58 18.51 16.08
N SER A 324 -4.23 17.36 15.53
CA SER A 324 -4.52 16.04 16.09
C SER A 324 -3.76 14.95 15.31
N TRP A 325 -3.91 13.69 15.72
CA TRP A 325 -3.50 12.53 14.92
C TRP A 325 -4.62 12.03 13.98
N GLN A 326 -5.76 12.72 13.87
CA GLN A 326 -6.85 12.27 13.02
C GLN A 326 -6.44 12.25 11.55
N VAL A 327 -6.97 11.28 10.81
CA VAL A 327 -6.76 11.17 9.36
C VAL A 327 -7.64 12.20 8.65
N ALA A 328 -7.10 13.40 8.41
CA ALA A 328 -7.75 14.48 7.65
C ALA A 328 -7.70 14.26 6.12
N ALA A 329 -8.38 15.12 5.36
CA ALA A 329 -8.38 15.09 3.90
C ALA A 329 -7.25 15.96 3.37
N GLY A 330 -6.62 15.55 2.28
CA GLY A 330 -5.58 16.31 1.59
C GLY A 330 -4.27 16.41 2.36
N ALA A 331 -3.49 17.43 2.02
CA ALA A 331 -2.16 17.67 2.58
C ALA A 331 -2.22 17.94 4.09
N GLN A 332 -1.48 17.15 4.86
CA GLN A 332 -1.33 17.29 6.29
C GLN A 332 0.13 17.57 6.64
N GLU A 333 0.35 18.38 7.67
CA GLU A 333 1.69 18.59 8.23
C GLU A 333 2.27 17.28 8.80
N LEU A 334 1.41 16.49 9.47
CA LEU A 334 1.73 15.21 10.09
C LEU A 334 0.66 14.18 9.71
N SER A 335 0.94 13.37 8.68
CA SER A 335 0.03 12.30 8.25
C SER A 335 0.17 11.06 9.12
N ILE A 336 -0.90 10.27 9.28
CA ILE A 336 -0.84 8.95 9.90
C ILE A 336 -1.37 7.86 8.97
N ASN A 337 -0.54 6.86 8.67
CA ASN A 337 -0.88 5.79 7.75
C ASN A 337 -0.61 4.40 8.36
N LEU A 338 -1.56 3.49 8.18
CA LEU A 338 -1.38 2.08 8.46
C LEU A 338 -0.52 1.45 7.36
N GLN A 339 0.65 0.92 7.71
CA GLN A 339 1.50 0.18 6.79
C GLN A 339 1.10 -1.28 6.80
N ARG A 340 0.85 -1.81 5.59
CA ARG A 340 0.44 -3.20 5.39
C ARG A 340 1.58 -4.09 4.90
N HIS A 341 2.70 -3.46 4.60
CA HIS A 341 3.93 -4.09 4.14
C HIS A 341 5.11 -3.37 4.79
N LEU A 342 6.12 -4.12 5.21
CA LEU A 342 7.39 -3.54 5.65
C LEU A 342 8.19 -2.99 4.46
N HIS A 343 8.25 -3.77 3.38
CA HIS A 343 9.11 -3.48 2.23
C HIS A 343 8.34 -2.72 1.15
N TRP A 344 8.50 -1.40 1.13
CA TRP A 344 7.92 -0.51 0.12
C TRP A 344 8.93 0.55 -0.29
N ASN A 345 8.69 1.21 -1.43
CA ASN A 345 9.61 2.21 -1.95
C ASN A 345 9.47 3.53 -1.20
N ARG A 346 10.35 3.72 -0.19
CA ARG A 346 10.44 4.93 0.63
C ARG A 346 10.56 6.21 -0.20
N VAL A 347 11.42 6.20 -1.22
CA VAL A 347 11.68 7.37 -2.08
C VAL A 347 10.45 7.73 -2.93
N GLU A 348 9.82 6.73 -3.54
CA GLU A 348 8.64 6.94 -4.38
C GLU A 348 7.46 7.49 -3.56
N LYS A 349 7.18 6.93 -2.38
CA LYS A 349 6.08 7.45 -1.53
C LYS A 349 6.33 8.88 -1.09
N MET A 350 7.57 9.22 -0.74
CA MET A 350 7.94 10.59 -0.34
C MET A 350 7.80 11.61 -1.49
N SER A 351 7.90 11.17 -2.74
CA SER A 351 7.66 12.05 -3.90
C SER A 351 6.16 12.35 -4.11
N GLN A 352 5.28 11.52 -3.54
CA GLN A 352 3.84 11.60 -3.70
C GLN A 352 3.16 12.25 -2.49
N ASP A 353 3.70 12.01 -1.30
CA ASP A 353 3.17 12.55 -0.05
C ASP A 353 3.51 14.04 0.11
N SER A 354 2.48 14.82 0.43
CA SER A 354 2.63 16.20 0.84
C SER A 354 2.80 16.26 2.36
N GLY A 355 3.78 17.02 2.85
CA GLY A 355 4.09 17.15 4.28
C GLY A 355 5.58 17.05 4.58
N ALA A 356 5.92 17.27 5.86
CA ALA A 356 7.28 17.13 6.38
C ALA A 356 7.38 16.10 7.52
N GLY A 357 6.24 15.54 7.97
CA GLY A 357 6.16 14.49 8.99
C GLY A 357 5.14 13.40 8.66
N TRP A 358 5.46 12.17 9.08
CA TRP A 358 4.65 10.98 8.87
C TRP A 358 4.70 10.09 10.12
N ILE A 359 3.55 9.62 10.56
CA ILE A 359 3.40 8.55 11.55
C ILE A 359 2.98 7.29 10.79
N ARG A 360 3.78 6.25 10.87
CA ARG A 360 3.49 4.95 10.25
C ARG A 360 3.23 3.94 11.34
N VAL A 361 2.12 3.23 11.21
CA VAL A 361 1.74 2.15 12.13
C VAL A 361 1.91 0.85 11.40
N TYR A 362 2.83 0.00 11.86
CA TYR A 362 3.02 -1.37 11.39
C TYR A 362 2.36 -2.31 12.41
N PRO A 363 1.20 -2.92 12.08
CA PRO A 363 0.60 -3.94 12.92
C PRO A 363 1.56 -5.10 13.23
N ALA A 364 1.32 -5.81 14.34
CA ALA A 364 2.19 -6.89 14.80
C ALA A 364 2.36 -8.04 13.77
N ASP A 365 1.37 -8.27 12.93
CA ASP A 365 1.40 -9.27 11.85
C ASP A 365 2.18 -8.80 10.60
N VAL A 366 2.44 -7.49 10.49
CA VAL A 366 3.16 -6.90 9.35
C VAL A 366 4.66 -6.80 9.61
N ALA A 367 5.07 -6.20 10.74
CA ALA A 367 6.48 -6.01 11.06
C ALA A 367 6.76 -5.87 12.56
N ALA A 368 7.80 -6.57 13.02
CA ALA A 368 8.31 -6.42 14.36
C ALA A 368 9.23 -5.19 14.51
N TYR A 369 9.43 -4.74 15.75
CA TYR A 369 10.24 -3.57 16.08
C TYR A 369 11.64 -3.61 15.43
N GLU A 370 12.33 -4.75 15.54
CA GLU A 370 13.70 -4.90 15.02
C GLU A 370 13.74 -4.87 13.49
N GLU A 371 12.70 -5.36 12.83
CA GLU A 371 12.63 -5.39 11.36
C GLU A 371 12.44 -3.98 10.81
N VAL A 372 11.55 -3.19 11.42
CA VAL A 372 11.36 -1.77 11.08
C VAL A 372 12.62 -0.97 11.37
N LEU A 373 13.28 -1.21 12.51
CA LEU A 373 14.52 -0.53 12.87
C LEU A 373 15.64 -0.83 11.87
N THR A 374 15.80 -2.10 11.48
CA THR A 374 16.79 -2.52 10.48
C THR A 374 16.51 -1.90 9.11
N ASP A 375 15.24 -1.84 8.68
CA ASP A 375 14.85 -1.19 7.42
C ASP A 375 15.15 0.32 7.43
N VAL A 376 14.85 1.00 8.53
CA VAL A 376 15.20 2.43 8.71
C VAL A 376 16.70 2.65 8.68
N GLU A 377 17.49 1.82 9.37
CA GLU A 377 18.95 1.91 9.37
C GLU A 377 19.54 1.65 7.97
N GLY A 378 18.99 0.69 7.23
CA GLY A 378 19.34 0.42 5.84
C GLY A 378 19.07 1.63 4.94
N PHE A 379 17.87 2.22 5.05
CA PHE A 379 17.48 3.42 4.30
C PHE A 379 18.41 4.61 4.55
N LEU A 380 18.76 4.87 5.81
CA LEU A 380 19.70 5.94 6.19
C LEU A 380 21.12 5.67 5.67
N THR A 381 21.56 4.41 5.73
CA THR A 381 22.89 3.99 5.27
C THR A 381 23.04 4.15 3.76
N ASP A 382 22.03 3.76 2.98
CA ASP A 382 22.06 3.87 1.54
C ASP A 382 22.11 5.34 1.09
N HIS A 383 21.35 6.23 1.73
CA HIS A 383 21.49 7.68 1.52
C HIS A 383 22.91 8.19 1.81
N GLY A 384 23.53 7.72 2.90
CA GLY A 384 24.93 8.05 3.22
C GLY A 384 25.92 7.67 2.13
N LYS A 385 25.73 6.50 1.49
CA LYS A 385 26.58 6.03 0.37
C LYS A 385 26.41 6.91 -0.88
N TYR A 386 25.18 7.28 -1.24
CA TYR A 386 24.91 8.13 -2.42
C TYR A 386 25.59 9.50 -2.30
N ASN A 387 25.58 10.11 -1.12
CA ASN A 387 26.26 11.38 -0.87
C ASN A 387 27.80 11.26 -0.95
N MET A 388 28.39 10.13 -0.53
CA MET A 388 29.83 9.91 -0.67
C MET A 388 30.27 9.71 -2.13
N THR A 389 29.41 9.14 -2.99
CA THR A 389 29.72 8.96 -4.43
C THR A 389 29.61 10.23 -5.26
N MET A 390 28.79 11.21 -4.84
CA MET A 390 28.70 12.54 -5.45
C MET A 390 29.78 13.51 -4.93
N GLY A 391 30.43 13.17 -3.82
CA GLY A 391 31.42 13.98 -3.13
C GLY A 391 32.89 13.66 -3.49
N ARG A 392 33.21 13.37 -4.76
CA ARG A 392 34.60 13.43 -5.23
C ARG A 392 34.75 14.45 -6.36
N PRO A 393 35.58 15.49 -6.17
CA PRO A 393 35.88 16.50 -7.19
C PRO A 393 36.62 15.91 -8.41
#